data_AF-A0A707B6V3-F1
#
_entry.id   AF-A0A707B6V3-F1
#
_cell.length_a   1.000
_cell.length_b   1.000
_cell.length_c   1.000
_cell.angle_alpha   90.00
_cell.angle_beta   90.00
_cell.angle_gamma   90.00
#
_symmetry.space_group_name_H-M   'P 1'
#
loop_
_entity.id
_entity.type
_entity.pdbx_description
1 polymer ?
#
loop_
_entity_poly.entity_id
_entity_poly.type
_entity_poly.pdbx_seq_one_letter_code
_entity_poly.pdbx_strand_id
1 'polypeptide(L)' 'AAEHLEQGKAQLLGAWAGELLAEELRLAQQSLSEITGEFTSDDLLGRIFSSFCIGK' A
#
# COMPACT_ATOMS: atom_id res chain seq x y z
N ALA A 1 -9.86 -1.43 6.29
CA ALA A 1 -8.42 -1.70 6.51
C ALA A 1 -8.16 -2.92 7.42
N ALA A 2 -8.41 -2.86 8.74
CA ALA A 2 -8.08 -3.96 9.65
C ALA A 2 -8.79 -5.29 9.32
N GLU A 3 -10.06 -5.21 8.92
CA GLU A 3 -10.84 -6.38 8.48
C GLU A 3 -10.21 -7.08 7.27
N HIS A 4 -9.82 -6.33 6.24
CA HIS A 4 -9.12 -6.86 5.06
C HIS A 4 -7.79 -7.53 5.43
N LEU A 5 -7.03 -7.00 6.39
CA LEU A 5 -5.79 -7.63 6.85
C LEU A 5 -6.05 -9.00 7.50
N GLU A 6 -7.07 -9.12 8.35
CA GLU A 6 -7.43 -10.40 8.96
C GLU A 6 -7.96 -11.39 7.92
N GLN A 7 -8.78 -10.94 6.97
CA GLN A 7 -9.28 -11.76 5.87
C GLN A 7 -8.14 -12.26 4.98
N GLY A 8 -7.26 -11.38 4.51
CA GLY A 8 -6.11 -11.74 3.67
C GLY A 8 -5.16 -12.70 4.38
N LYS A 9 -4.91 -12.49 5.68
CA LYS A 9 -4.11 -13.41 6.50
C LYS A 9 -4.77 -14.79 6.62
N ALA A 10 -6.08 -14.86 6.82
CA ALA A 10 -6.81 -16.12 6.87
C ALA A 10 -6.73 -16.87 5.52
N GLN A 11 -6.85 -16.16 4.40
CA GLN A 11 -6.73 -16.75 3.05
C GLN A 11 -5.32 -17.27 2.78
N LEU A 12 -4.29 -16.51 3.15
CA LEU A 12 -2.90 -16.94 3.00
C LEU A 12 -2.61 -18.19 3.84
N LEU A 13 -2.98 -18.21 5.11
CA LEU A 13 -2.63 -19.31 6.02
C LEU A 13 -3.52 -20.54 5.84
N GLY A 14 -4.79 -20.35 5.47
CA GLY A 14 -5.77 -21.42 5.30
C GLY A 14 -5.69 -22.10 3.93
N ALA A 15 -5.45 -21.33 2.88
CA ALA A 15 -5.52 -21.82 1.50
C ALA A 15 -4.25 -21.56 0.67
N TRP A 16 -3.20 -20.97 1.27
CA TRP A 16 -1.99 -20.54 0.55
C TRP A 16 -2.31 -19.59 -0.62
N ALA A 17 -3.44 -18.88 -0.52
CA ALA A 17 -3.98 -18.05 -1.59
C ALA A 17 -3.33 -16.66 -1.55
N GLY A 18 -2.11 -16.57 -2.07
CA GLY A 18 -1.35 -15.31 -2.13
C GLY A 18 -2.05 -14.23 -2.97
N GLU A 19 -2.77 -14.60 -4.02
CA GLU A 19 -3.53 -13.67 -4.87
C GLU A 19 -4.68 -13.01 -4.10
N LEU A 20 -5.38 -13.77 -3.24
CA LEU A 20 -6.44 -13.22 -2.39
C LEU A 20 -5.86 -12.28 -1.33
N LEU A 21 -4.73 -12.63 -0.72
CA LEU A 21 -4.03 -11.71 0.18
C LEU A 21 -3.64 -10.41 -0.55
N ALA A 22 -3.14 -10.49 -1.78
CA ALA A 22 -2.75 -9.30 -2.55
C ALA A 22 -3.94 -8.35 -2.78
N GLU A 23 -5.13 -8.89 -3.10
CA GLU A 23 -6.34 -8.08 -3.26
C GLU A 23 -6.80 -7.46 -1.94
N GLU A 24 -6.79 -8.22 -0.84
CA GLU A 24 -7.13 -7.70 0.48
C GLU A 24 -6.16 -6.58 0.93
N LEU A 25 -4.86 -6.71 0.63
CA LEU A 25 -3.87 -5.66 0.88
C LEU A 25 -4.16 -4.40 0.06
N ARG A 26 -4.58 -4.55 -1.20
CA ARG A 26 -4.99 -3.43 -2.07
C ARG A 26 -6.18 -2.68 -1.47
N LEU A 27 -7.21 -3.39 -1.02
CA LEU A 27 -8.39 -2.80 -0.36
C LEU A 27 -8.05 -2.14 0.98
N ALA A 28 -7.18 -2.78 1.77
CA ALA A 28 -6.68 -2.20 3.01
C ALA A 28 -5.94 -0.88 2.76
N GLN A 29 -5.07 -0.83 1.74
CA GLN A 29 -4.35 0.38 1.36
C GLN A 29 -5.30 1.48 0.88
N GLN A 30 -6.31 1.15 0.06
CA GLN A 30 -7.33 2.11 -0.38
C GLN A 30 -8.08 2.73 0.81
N SER A 31 -8.54 1.91 1.77
CA SER A 31 -9.21 2.40 2.99
C SER A 31 -8.33 3.38 3.79
N LEU A 32 -7.02 3.14 3.83
CA LEU A 32 -6.09 4.01 4.55
C LEU A 32 -5.86 5.32 3.79
N SER A 33 -5.73 5.23 2.46
CA SER A 33 -5.57 6.39 1.58
C SER A 33 -6.77 7.35 1.60
N GLU A 34 -7.99 6.87 1.87
CA GLU A 34 -9.15 7.73 2.10
C GLU A 34 -8.98 8.68 3.31
N ILE A 35 -8.16 8.30 4.30
CA ILE A 35 -7.90 9.08 5.50
C ILE A 35 -6.60 9.88 5.37
N THR A 36 -5.54 9.25 4.86
CA THR A 36 -4.20 9.83 4.81
C THR A 36 -3.92 10.63 3.54
N GLY A 37 -4.80 10.54 2.54
CA GLY A 37 -4.51 10.95 1.17
C GLY A 37 -3.78 9.83 0.39
N GLU A 38 -3.82 9.96 -0.93
CA GLU A 38 -3.08 9.08 -1.84
C GLU A 38 -1.59 9.42 -1.86
N PHE A 39 -0.75 8.39 -1.98
CA PHE A 39 0.67 8.54 -2.22
C PHE A 39 0.95 8.15 -3.68
N THR A 40 1.26 9.14 -4.49
CA THR A 40 1.40 8.99 -5.93
C THR A 40 2.85 8.70 -6.34
N SER A 41 3.03 8.30 -7.60
CA SER A 41 4.36 8.21 -8.19
C SER A 41 5.12 9.54 -8.13
N ASP A 42 4.44 10.68 -8.23
CA ASP A 42 5.07 12.00 -8.13
C ASP A 42 5.55 12.30 -6.71
N ASP A 43 4.81 11.88 -5.68
CA ASP A 43 5.25 11.98 -4.28
C ASP A 43 6.51 11.13 -4.03
N LEU A 44 6.55 9.94 -4.65
CA LEU A 44 7.71 9.06 -4.61
C LEU A 44 8.92 9.68 -5.29
N LEU A 45 8.76 10.19 -6.51
CA LEU A 45 9.84 10.84 -7.26
C LEU A 45 10.31 12.10 -6.53
N GLY A 46 9.38 12.90 -6.00
CA GLY A 46 9.68 14.06 -5.15
C GLY A 46 10.54 13.69 -3.95
N ARG A 47 10.23 12.59 -3.25
CA ARG A 47 11.06 12.08 -2.15
C ARG A 47 12.44 11.62 -2.61
N ILE A 48 12.53 10.82 -3.66
CA ILE A 48 13.81 10.31 -4.20
C ILE A 48 14.72 11.46 -4.61
N PHE A 49 14.16 12.51 -5.22
CA PHE A 49 14.91 13.65 -5.71
C PHE A 49 15.02 14.81 -4.72
N SER A 50 14.31 14.78 -3.58
CA SER A 50 14.35 15.85 -2.57
C SER A 50 15.74 16.10 -1.97
N SER A 51 16.60 15.09 -1.94
CA SER A 51 17.99 15.18 -1.46
C SER A 51 19.01 15.42 -2.58
N PHE A 52 18.60 15.40 -3.85
CA PHE A 52 19.47 15.81 -4.93
C PHE A 52 19.47 17.33 -4.92
N CYS A 53 20.53 17.94 -4.38
CA CYS A 53 20.81 19.34 -4.62
C CYS A 53 20.88 19.55 -6.14
N ILE A 54 19.79 20.03 -6.75
CA ILE A 54 19.88 20.71 -8.04
C ILE A 54 20.76 21.91 -7.73
N GLY A 55 22.02 21.83 -8.16
CA GLY A 55 23.00 22.87 -7.92
C GLY A 55 22.45 24.25 -8.27
N LYS A 56 22.56 25.17 -7.31
CA LYS A 56 23.16 26.45 -7.65
C LYS A 56 24.63 26.23 -7.95
#